data_AF-A0A3D2JXU0-F1
#
_entry.id   AF-A0A3D2JXU0-F1
#
_cell.length_a   1.000
_cell.length_b   1.000
_cell.length_c   1.000
_cell.angle_alpha   90.00
_cell.angle_beta   90.00
_cell.angle_gamma   90.00
#
_symmetry.space_group_name_H-M   'P 1'
#
loop_
_entity.id
_entity.type
_entity.pdbx_description
1 polymer ?
#
loop_
_entity_poly.entity_id
_entity_poly.type
_entity_poly.pdbx_seq_one_letter_code
_entity_poly.pdbx_strand_id
1 'polypeptide(L)'
;MANLPVITGFGGINAAGRSSGHNGFRRLVFDQLSRGLQASTLQQLATLTGQLRQDQGLWRDANNAEVNVEEFLAANEETLLANTLIRKIKDADFDPKQIPYHQRAVFGGADSAGFEFSLRKRDLPSPLPADWQLADLPAGDSSVHVSTKAPVPVMLHSARQAEVTTAAQLPDGFDPASSYASRNHPRALQMTVFGASDAINSLGMDWERIRGLVPADKISVYAGSCLGQLDYNGSSGMLQARLLGKKVSSKQLPLGLNEMPADFLNAYLLGSLGTTGHNNGACATFLYNLRQGMRDIQSGSHRIAIIGTSESSLVPEVFDAFTTMGALASDASLLKLDGLD
;
A
#
# COMPACT_ATOMS: atom_id res chain seq x y z
N MET A 1 22.28 35.67 8.44
CA MET A 1 22.79 34.43 7.82
C MET A 1 21.69 33.38 7.92
N ALA A 2 21.34 32.72 6.82
CA ALA A 2 20.37 31.61 6.84
C ALA A 2 21.07 30.33 7.31
N ASN A 3 20.38 29.48 8.07
CA ASN A 3 20.90 28.17 8.42
C ASN A 3 20.97 27.29 7.15
N LEU A 4 21.99 26.45 7.04
CA LEU A 4 22.13 25.50 5.94
C LEU A 4 21.40 24.18 6.28
N PRO A 5 20.37 23.76 5.53
CA PRO A 5 19.79 22.44 5.68
C PRO A 5 20.80 21.36 5.25
N VAL A 6 21.01 20.35 6.10
CA VAL A 6 21.88 19.21 5.83
C VAL A 6 21.09 17.92 6.03
N ILE A 7 21.29 16.94 5.15
CA ILE A 7 20.70 15.60 5.30
C ILE A 7 21.57 14.82 6.27
N THR A 8 21.07 14.60 7.49
CA THR A 8 21.80 13.88 8.55
C THR A 8 21.48 12.39 8.61
N GLY A 9 20.37 11.96 8.01
CA GLY A 9 19.93 10.58 7.94
C GLY A 9 18.92 10.40 6.82
N PHE A 10 18.81 9.17 6.31
CA PHE A 10 17.83 8.80 5.30
C PHE A 10 17.51 7.31 5.42
N GLY A 11 16.27 6.95 5.10
CA GLY A 11 15.79 5.58 5.18
C GLY A 11 14.46 5.45 4.47
N GLY A 12 13.94 4.23 4.44
CA GLY A 12 12.76 3.90 3.65
C GLY A 12 12.78 2.48 3.13
N ILE A 13 11.75 2.18 2.35
CA ILE A 13 11.56 0.88 1.73
C ILE A 13 10.86 1.07 0.38
N ASN A 14 11.37 0.42 -0.65
CA ASN A 14 10.77 0.36 -1.98
C ASN A 14 11.07 -0.99 -2.64
N ALA A 15 10.83 -1.12 -3.93
CA ALA A 15 11.04 -2.38 -4.65
C ALA A 15 12.51 -2.87 -4.68
N ALA A 16 13.49 -1.99 -4.47
CA ALA A 16 14.89 -2.35 -4.36
C ALA A 16 15.31 -2.77 -2.93
N GLY A 17 14.38 -2.68 -1.96
CA GLY A 17 14.62 -2.99 -0.56
C GLY A 17 14.83 -1.75 0.30
N ARG A 18 15.51 -1.93 1.43
CA ARG A 18 15.73 -0.89 2.46
C ARG A 18 16.61 0.23 1.92
N SER A 19 16.26 1.49 2.17
CA SER A 19 17.03 2.64 1.66
C SER A 19 18.28 2.93 2.49
N SER A 20 18.19 2.89 3.83
CA SER A 20 19.32 3.23 4.71
C SER A 20 20.55 2.36 4.42
N GLY A 21 21.74 2.90 4.67
CA GLY A 21 23.01 2.21 4.36
C GLY A 21 23.23 1.96 2.85
N HIS A 22 22.48 2.66 1.98
CA HIS A 22 22.52 2.54 0.53
C HIS A 22 22.12 1.16 -0.01
N ASN A 23 21.35 0.36 0.73
CA ASN A 23 21.04 -1.02 0.33
C ASN A 23 20.19 -1.08 -0.95
N GLY A 24 19.13 -0.28 -1.04
CA GLY A 24 18.33 -0.16 -2.27
C GLY A 24 19.13 0.36 -3.46
N PHE A 25 20.03 1.33 -3.24
CA PHE A 25 20.93 1.82 -4.29
C PHE A 25 21.86 0.70 -4.79
N ARG A 26 22.48 -0.06 -3.89
CA ARG A 26 23.33 -1.21 -4.24
C ARG A 26 22.56 -2.25 -5.04
N ARG A 27 21.29 -2.51 -4.71
CA ARG A 27 20.45 -3.42 -5.50
C ARG A 27 20.23 -2.92 -6.94
N LEU A 28 20.11 -1.61 -7.15
CA LEU A 28 19.94 -1.04 -8.50
C LEU A 28 21.20 -1.18 -9.37
N VAL A 29 22.38 -1.09 -8.76
CA VAL A 29 23.68 -1.18 -9.48
C VAL A 29 24.43 -2.48 -9.19
N PHE A 30 23.69 -3.54 -8.86
CA PHE A 30 24.23 -4.79 -8.30
C PHE A 30 25.39 -5.38 -9.11
N ASP A 31 25.28 -5.38 -10.43
CA ASP A 31 26.28 -5.95 -11.35
C ASP A 31 27.59 -5.15 -11.41
N GLN A 32 27.57 -3.91 -10.90
CA GLN A 32 28.74 -3.01 -10.85
C GLN A 32 29.45 -3.03 -9.48
N LEU A 33 28.94 -3.81 -8.53
CA LEU A 33 29.51 -3.90 -7.19
C LEU A 33 30.65 -4.91 -7.12
N SER A 34 31.56 -4.71 -6.17
CA SER A 34 32.52 -5.75 -5.80
C SER A 34 31.80 -6.97 -5.21
N ARG A 35 32.40 -8.15 -5.29
CA ARG A 35 31.83 -9.39 -4.73
C ARG A 35 31.41 -9.27 -3.26
N GLY A 36 32.18 -8.55 -2.44
CA GLY A 36 31.83 -8.32 -1.04
C GLY A 36 30.58 -7.45 -0.86
N LEU A 37 30.41 -6.42 -1.70
CA LEU A 37 29.21 -5.57 -1.69
C LEU A 37 27.99 -6.28 -2.28
N GLN A 38 28.17 -7.15 -3.27
CA GLN A 38 27.13 -8.04 -3.78
C GLN A 38 26.63 -8.96 -2.66
N ALA A 39 27.54 -9.69 -2.01
CA ALA A 39 27.20 -10.59 -0.90
C ALA A 39 26.47 -9.85 0.24
N SER A 40 26.96 -8.67 0.65
CA SER A 40 26.31 -7.85 1.67
C SER A 40 24.90 -7.42 1.26
N THR A 41 24.68 -7.11 -0.02
CA THR A 41 23.36 -6.71 -0.55
C THR A 41 22.40 -7.90 -0.59
N LEU A 42 22.85 -9.08 -1.02
CA LEU A 42 22.06 -10.30 -1.00
C LEU A 42 21.69 -10.70 0.44
N GLN A 43 22.63 -10.62 1.37
CA GLN A 43 22.39 -10.91 2.79
C GLN A 43 21.35 -9.97 3.39
N GLN A 44 21.42 -8.68 3.05
CA GLN A 44 20.42 -7.68 3.44
C GLN A 44 19.03 -8.03 2.93
N LEU A 45 18.91 -8.40 1.64
CA LEU A 45 17.64 -8.80 1.06
C LEU A 45 17.10 -10.07 1.72
N ALA A 46 17.93 -11.10 1.87
CA ALA A 46 17.54 -12.34 2.52
C ALA A 46 17.05 -12.12 3.97
N THR A 47 17.73 -11.22 4.71
CA THR A 47 17.32 -10.85 6.07
C THR A 47 16.02 -10.06 6.08
N LEU A 48 15.88 -9.08 5.19
CA LEU A 48 14.68 -8.26 5.04
C LEU A 48 13.45 -9.11 4.72
N THR A 49 13.59 -10.11 3.84
CA THR A 49 12.50 -10.99 3.41
C THR A 49 12.30 -12.21 4.32
N GLY A 50 12.96 -12.24 5.49
CA GLY A 50 12.84 -13.33 6.47
C GLY A 50 13.39 -14.69 6.01
N GLN A 51 14.17 -14.73 4.93
CA GLN A 51 14.81 -15.94 4.43
C GLN A 51 16.07 -16.32 5.22
N LEU A 52 16.69 -15.32 5.85
CA LEU A 52 17.88 -15.49 6.67
C LEU A 52 17.69 -14.70 7.97
N ARG A 53 18.05 -15.29 9.11
CA ARG A 53 18.02 -14.60 10.41
C ARG A 53 19.18 -15.01 11.30
N GLN A 54 19.64 -14.11 12.14
CA GLN A 54 20.63 -14.42 13.15
C GLN A 54 19.95 -14.73 14.48
N ASP A 55 20.27 -15.89 15.06
CA ASP A 55 19.75 -16.35 16.33
C ASP A 55 20.88 -16.95 17.17
N GLN A 56 21.13 -16.38 18.36
CA GLN A 56 22.23 -16.76 19.26
C GLN A 56 23.61 -16.83 18.58
N GLY A 57 23.87 -15.94 17.62
CA GLY A 57 25.13 -15.87 16.87
C GLY A 57 25.22 -16.81 15.67
N LEU A 58 24.25 -17.72 15.48
CA LEU A 58 24.16 -18.61 14.34
C LEU A 58 23.21 -18.06 13.29
N TRP A 59 23.50 -18.33 12.02
CA TRP A 59 22.61 -17.98 10.91
C TRP A 59 21.66 -19.13 10.63
N ARG A 60 20.38 -18.80 10.50
CA ARG A 60 19.31 -19.77 10.21
C ARG A 60 18.48 -19.34 9.01
N ASP A 61 18.02 -20.30 8.24
CA ASP A 61 17.06 -20.09 7.16
C ASP A 61 15.61 -19.93 7.67
N ALA A 62 14.66 -19.77 6.74
CA ALA A 62 13.24 -19.69 7.05
C ALA A 62 12.66 -20.96 7.73
N ASN A 63 13.31 -22.12 7.59
CA ASN A 63 12.93 -23.39 8.22
C ASN A 63 13.62 -23.62 9.57
N ASN A 64 14.36 -22.63 10.08
CA ASN A 64 15.21 -22.70 11.27
C ASN A 64 16.43 -23.62 11.17
N ALA A 65 16.79 -24.09 9.96
CA ALA A 65 18.01 -24.84 9.74
C ALA A 65 19.22 -23.91 9.84
N GLU A 66 20.29 -24.36 10.49
CA GLU A 66 21.56 -23.63 10.50
C GLU A 66 22.17 -23.64 9.11
N VAL A 67 22.65 -22.49 8.63
CA VAL A 67 23.19 -22.34 7.29
C VAL A 67 24.53 -21.61 7.27
N ASN A 68 25.40 -22.03 6.35
CA ASN A 68 26.53 -21.20 5.93
C ASN A 68 25.99 -20.07 5.05
N VAL A 69 26.27 -18.82 5.42
CA VAL A 69 25.75 -17.65 4.71
C VAL A 69 26.25 -17.58 3.28
N GLU A 70 27.53 -17.84 3.02
CA GLU A 70 28.09 -17.73 1.66
C GLU A 70 27.45 -18.76 0.72
N GLU A 71 27.31 -20.00 1.17
CA GLU A 71 26.65 -21.07 0.42
C GLU A 71 25.16 -20.76 0.19
N PHE A 72 24.47 -20.28 1.22
CA PHE A 72 23.06 -19.88 1.11
C PHE A 72 22.87 -18.77 0.08
N LEU A 73 23.71 -17.72 0.13
CA LEU A 73 23.59 -16.60 -0.80
C LEU A 73 23.92 -17.01 -2.23
N ALA A 74 24.94 -17.84 -2.43
CA ALA A 74 25.27 -18.37 -3.76
C ALA A 74 24.13 -19.23 -4.34
N ALA A 75 23.48 -20.04 -3.52
CA ALA A 75 22.35 -20.88 -3.94
C ALA A 75 21.06 -20.09 -4.21
N ASN A 76 20.90 -18.90 -3.63
CA ASN A 76 19.66 -18.12 -3.69
C ASN A 76 19.81 -16.76 -4.41
N GLU A 77 20.97 -16.47 -5.00
CA GLU A 77 21.26 -15.18 -5.65
C GLU A 77 20.19 -14.80 -6.68
N GLU A 78 19.93 -15.68 -7.64
CA GLU A 78 18.95 -15.45 -8.71
C GLU A 78 17.55 -15.19 -8.15
N THR A 79 17.10 -16.00 -7.19
CA THR A 79 15.79 -15.86 -6.54
C THR A 79 15.67 -14.54 -5.79
N LEU A 80 16.69 -14.14 -5.02
CA LEU A 80 16.70 -12.87 -4.28
C LEU A 80 16.64 -11.67 -5.22
N LEU A 81 17.35 -11.73 -6.35
CA LEU A 81 17.33 -10.67 -7.35
C LEU A 81 16.00 -10.62 -8.12
N ALA A 82 15.45 -11.76 -8.51
CA ALA A 82 14.18 -11.85 -9.24
C ALA A 82 12.97 -11.39 -8.41
N ASN A 83 13.04 -11.51 -7.09
CA ASN A 83 11.99 -11.11 -6.14
C ASN A 83 12.03 -9.62 -5.75
N THR A 84 12.73 -8.78 -6.51
CA THR A 84 12.87 -7.32 -6.27
C THR A 84 12.66 -6.54 -7.57
N LEU A 85 12.67 -5.20 -7.48
CA LEU A 85 12.47 -4.28 -8.60
C LEU A 85 11.09 -4.43 -9.29
N ILE A 86 10.98 -3.97 -10.53
CA ILE A 86 9.78 -4.08 -11.36
C ILE A 86 9.65 -5.53 -11.82
N ARG A 87 8.49 -6.14 -11.54
CA ARG A 87 8.20 -7.53 -11.90
C ARG A 87 6.69 -7.73 -12.01
N LYS A 88 6.27 -8.92 -12.45
CA LYS A 88 4.85 -9.29 -12.48
C LYS A 88 4.23 -9.19 -11.08
N ILE A 89 3.00 -8.69 -11.04
CA ILE A 89 2.21 -8.61 -9.81
C ILE A 89 1.93 -10.03 -9.34
N LYS A 90 2.19 -10.31 -8.06
CA LYS A 90 1.85 -11.60 -7.44
C LYS A 90 0.45 -11.53 -6.85
N ASP A 91 -0.22 -12.67 -6.81
CA ASP A 91 -1.62 -12.83 -6.37
C ASP A 91 -1.93 -12.28 -4.96
N ALA A 92 -0.90 -12.06 -4.13
CA ALA A 92 -1.03 -11.57 -2.77
C ALA A 92 -1.51 -10.10 -2.65
N ASP A 93 -1.26 -9.26 -3.66
CA ASP A 93 -1.71 -7.85 -3.66
C ASP A 93 -3.09 -7.71 -4.34
N PHE A 94 -3.23 -8.27 -5.55
CA PHE A 94 -4.49 -8.64 -6.21
C PHE A 94 -4.18 -9.55 -7.40
N ASP A 95 -5.12 -10.40 -7.82
CA ASP A 95 -4.96 -11.23 -9.02
C ASP A 95 -5.24 -10.40 -10.29
N PRO A 96 -4.22 -10.07 -11.11
CA PRO A 96 -4.44 -9.29 -12.32
C PRO A 96 -5.24 -10.05 -13.39
N LYS A 97 -5.46 -11.36 -13.26
CA LYS A 97 -6.31 -12.15 -14.18
C LYS A 97 -7.77 -12.19 -13.75
N GLN A 98 -8.08 -11.87 -12.50
CA GLN A 98 -9.41 -12.02 -11.89
C GLN A 98 -9.77 -10.79 -11.04
N ILE A 99 -9.69 -9.59 -11.62
CA ILE A 99 -10.10 -8.37 -10.93
C ILE A 99 -11.63 -8.35 -10.83
N PRO A 100 -12.21 -8.34 -9.61
CA PRO A 100 -13.64 -8.36 -9.42
C PRO A 100 -14.29 -7.04 -9.84
N TYR A 101 -15.44 -7.13 -10.50
CA TYR A 101 -16.30 -5.99 -10.79
C TYR A 101 -17.77 -6.43 -10.82
N HIS A 102 -18.68 -5.46 -11.01
CA HIS A 102 -20.09 -5.75 -11.20
C HIS A 102 -20.53 -5.45 -12.64
N GLN A 103 -20.96 -6.50 -13.35
CA GLN A 103 -21.61 -6.37 -14.64
C GLN A 103 -23.05 -5.93 -14.42
N ARG A 104 -23.41 -4.75 -14.95
CA ARG A 104 -24.80 -4.32 -14.99
C ARG A 104 -25.56 -5.22 -15.96
N ALA A 105 -26.64 -5.81 -15.48
CA ALA A 105 -27.57 -6.59 -16.28
C ALA A 105 -29.01 -6.25 -15.90
N VAL A 106 -29.95 -6.75 -16.69
CA VAL A 106 -31.38 -6.60 -16.45
C VAL A 106 -32.02 -7.96 -16.64
N PHE A 107 -32.65 -8.50 -15.60
CA PHE A 107 -33.47 -9.69 -15.72
C PHE A 107 -34.85 -9.30 -16.26
N GLY A 108 -35.31 -10.03 -17.27
CA GLY A 108 -36.69 -9.97 -17.76
C GLY A 108 -37.34 -11.34 -17.57
N GLY A 109 -38.68 -11.35 -17.43
CA GLY A 109 -39.44 -12.58 -17.53
C GLY A 109 -39.27 -13.19 -18.92
N ALA A 110 -39.11 -14.52 -19.00
CA ALA A 110 -38.99 -15.22 -20.28
C ALA A 110 -40.27 -15.08 -21.12
N ASP A 111 -41.42 -14.99 -20.46
CA ASP A 111 -42.75 -14.88 -21.06
C ASP A 111 -43.61 -13.82 -20.32
N SER A 112 -44.87 -13.70 -20.74
CA SER A 112 -45.87 -12.79 -20.11
C SER A 112 -46.19 -13.10 -18.63
N ALA A 113 -45.69 -14.22 -18.11
CA ALA A 113 -45.82 -14.62 -16.71
C ALA A 113 -45.04 -13.69 -15.75
N GLY A 114 -44.00 -13.01 -16.23
CA GLY A 114 -43.17 -12.13 -15.42
C GLY A 114 -41.96 -12.85 -14.81
N PHE A 115 -41.40 -12.28 -13.74
CA PHE A 115 -40.21 -12.73 -13.05
C PHE A 115 -40.54 -12.93 -11.56
N GLU A 116 -40.20 -14.11 -11.02
CA GLU A 116 -40.51 -14.49 -9.65
C GLU A 116 -39.26 -14.99 -8.92
N PHE A 117 -39.11 -14.62 -7.65
CA PHE A 117 -37.98 -15.03 -6.81
C PHE A 117 -38.29 -14.84 -5.32
N SER A 118 -37.53 -15.49 -4.45
CA SER A 118 -37.68 -15.35 -2.99
C SER A 118 -36.53 -14.53 -2.39
N LEU A 119 -36.84 -13.66 -1.43
CA LEU A 119 -35.86 -12.90 -0.65
C LEU A 119 -36.21 -12.90 0.84
N ARG A 120 -35.21 -12.74 1.71
CA ARG A 120 -35.47 -12.44 3.12
C ARG A 120 -36.08 -11.06 3.23
N LYS A 121 -37.06 -10.88 4.13
CA LYS A 121 -37.72 -9.58 4.38
C LYS A 121 -36.73 -8.43 4.63
N ARG A 122 -35.62 -8.72 5.33
CA ARG A 122 -34.57 -7.74 5.64
C ARG A 122 -33.68 -7.34 4.45
N ASP A 123 -33.65 -8.15 3.39
CA ASP A 123 -32.84 -7.95 2.20
C ASP A 123 -33.65 -7.23 1.08
N LEU A 124 -34.94 -6.93 1.33
CA LEU A 124 -35.77 -6.15 0.43
C LEU A 124 -35.25 -4.70 0.30
N PRO A 125 -35.33 -4.10 -0.90
CA PRO A 125 -35.00 -2.69 -1.09
C PRO A 125 -35.89 -1.78 -0.25
N SER A 126 -35.35 -0.62 0.13
CA SER A 126 -36.10 0.45 0.77
C SER A 126 -35.79 1.78 0.07
N PRO A 127 -36.77 2.41 -0.63
CA PRO A 127 -38.16 1.97 -0.78
C PRO A 127 -38.31 0.69 -1.63
N LEU A 128 -39.42 -0.04 -1.42
CA LEU A 128 -39.78 -1.19 -2.25
C LEU A 128 -40.14 -0.70 -3.67
N PRO A 129 -39.66 -1.36 -4.74
CA PRO A 129 -40.08 -1.01 -6.10
C PRO A 129 -41.60 -1.17 -6.28
N ALA A 130 -42.24 -0.22 -6.97
CA ALA A 130 -43.70 -0.16 -7.08
C ALA A 130 -44.33 -1.38 -7.80
N ASP A 131 -43.60 -1.99 -8.73
CA ASP A 131 -44.06 -3.14 -9.50
C ASP A 131 -43.88 -4.49 -8.77
N TRP A 132 -43.26 -4.48 -7.59
CA TRP A 132 -43.02 -5.71 -6.82
C TRP A 132 -44.26 -6.07 -6.00
N GLN A 133 -44.78 -7.27 -6.23
CA GLN A 133 -45.84 -7.88 -5.43
C GLN A 133 -45.20 -8.87 -4.47
N LEU A 134 -45.57 -8.78 -3.19
CA LEU A 134 -45.04 -9.64 -2.13
C LEU A 134 -46.12 -10.62 -1.66
N ALA A 135 -45.76 -11.89 -1.52
CA ALA A 135 -46.56 -12.89 -0.82
C ALA A 135 -45.75 -13.51 0.32
N ASP A 136 -46.36 -13.60 1.50
CA ASP A 136 -45.75 -14.26 2.65
C ASP A 136 -45.62 -15.77 2.41
N LEU A 137 -44.50 -16.34 2.85
CA LEU A 137 -44.26 -17.78 2.86
C LEU A 137 -44.78 -18.41 4.17
N PRO A 138 -44.92 -19.75 4.26
CA PRO A 138 -45.49 -20.44 5.42
C PRO A 138 -44.88 -20.03 6.77
N ALA A 139 -45.67 -20.18 7.84
CA ALA A 139 -45.33 -19.70 9.18
C ALA A 139 -43.96 -20.22 9.66
N GLY A 140 -43.05 -19.28 9.95
CA GLY A 140 -41.67 -19.57 10.40
C GLY A 140 -40.60 -19.15 9.40
N ASP A 141 -40.94 -18.90 8.14
CA ASP A 141 -39.99 -18.36 7.16
C ASP A 141 -39.93 -16.82 7.23
N SER A 142 -38.72 -16.28 7.35
CA SER A 142 -38.45 -14.84 7.29
C SER A 142 -38.35 -14.30 5.86
N SER A 143 -38.63 -15.15 4.88
CA SER A 143 -38.59 -14.86 3.46
C SER A 143 -39.97 -14.55 2.89
N VAL A 144 -39.99 -13.84 1.77
CA VAL A 144 -41.18 -13.52 0.99
C VAL A 144 -40.96 -13.97 -0.44
N HIS A 145 -42.05 -14.38 -1.08
CA HIS A 145 -42.10 -14.53 -2.53
C HIS A 145 -42.33 -13.16 -3.17
N VAL A 146 -41.51 -12.82 -4.15
CA VAL A 146 -41.59 -11.58 -4.92
C VAL A 146 -41.98 -11.93 -6.34
N SER A 147 -43.00 -11.28 -6.88
CA SER A 147 -43.35 -11.34 -8.30
C SER A 147 -43.39 -9.94 -8.92
N THR A 148 -42.90 -9.83 -10.15
CA THR A 148 -42.93 -8.57 -10.91
C THR A 148 -43.00 -8.85 -12.41
N LYS A 149 -43.67 -7.97 -13.16
CA LYS A 149 -43.63 -7.98 -14.63
C LYS A 149 -42.63 -6.96 -15.19
N ALA A 150 -42.12 -6.07 -14.35
CA ALA A 150 -41.13 -5.08 -14.74
C ALA A 150 -39.73 -5.71 -14.81
N PRO A 151 -38.84 -5.22 -15.70
CA PRO A 151 -37.45 -5.64 -15.73
C PRO A 151 -36.75 -5.34 -14.40
N VAL A 152 -35.94 -6.29 -13.91
CA VAL A 152 -35.22 -6.17 -12.64
C VAL A 152 -33.76 -5.82 -12.92
N PRO A 153 -33.30 -4.58 -12.66
CA PRO A 153 -31.90 -4.23 -12.80
C PRO A 153 -31.08 -4.94 -11.72
N VAL A 154 -29.98 -5.57 -12.12
CA VAL A 154 -29.09 -6.31 -11.22
C VAL A 154 -27.63 -5.95 -11.49
N MET A 155 -26.81 -6.14 -10.45
CA MET A 155 -25.36 -6.04 -10.51
C MET A 155 -24.81 -7.46 -10.29
N LEU A 156 -24.30 -8.08 -11.34
CA LEU A 156 -23.78 -9.44 -11.30
C LEU A 156 -22.28 -9.40 -11.01
N HIS A 157 -21.84 -10.18 -10.02
CA HIS A 157 -20.41 -10.36 -9.78
C HIS A 157 -19.76 -10.98 -11.02
N SER A 158 -18.73 -10.32 -11.52
CA SER A 158 -17.95 -10.71 -12.68
C SER A 158 -16.48 -10.43 -12.41
N ALA A 159 -15.61 -10.94 -13.27
CA ALA A 159 -14.18 -10.71 -13.20
C ALA A 159 -13.61 -10.34 -14.56
N ARG A 160 -12.54 -9.55 -14.57
CA ARG A 160 -11.82 -9.14 -15.77
C ARG A 160 -10.30 -9.26 -15.56
N GLN A 161 -9.59 -9.29 -16.68
CA GLN A 161 -8.14 -9.23 -16.68
C GLN A 161 -7.65 -7.77 -16.77
N ALA A 162 -6.54 -7.47 -16.09
CA ALA A 162 -5.82 -6.22 -16.18
C ALA A 162 -5.02 -6.12 -17.48
N GLU A 163 -4.92 -4.92 -18.05
CA GLU A 163 -4.04 -4.64 -19.19
C GLU A 163 -2.57 -4.48 -18.80
N VAL A 164 -2.32 -4.21 -17.52
CA VAL A 164 -0.99 -4.02 -16.94
C VAL A 164 -0.81 -5.05 -15.85
N THR A 165 0.15 -5.97 -16.01
CA THR A 165 0.39 -7.04 -15.03
C THR A 165 1.72 -6.90 -14.29
N THR A 166 2.44 -5.80 -14.50
CA THR A 166 3.74 -5.54 -13.87
C THR A 166 3.74 -4.29 -13.01
N ALA A 167 4.46 -4.32 -11.89
CA ALA A 167 4.62 -3.19 -10.98
C ALA A 167 5.94 -3.27 -10.18
N ALA A 168 6.38 -2.12 -9.67
CA ALA A 168 7.40 -2.07 -8.63
C ALA A 168 6.77 -2.45 -7.28
N GLN A 169 7.10 -3.65 -6.78
CA GLN A 169 6.57 -4.20 -5.52
C GLN A 169 7.69 -4.29 -4.49
N LEU A 170 7.38 -4.11 -3.19
CA LEU A 170 8.33 -4.38 -2.10
C LEU A 170 8.92 -5.79 -2.24
N PRO A 171 10.17 -6.06 -1.80
CA PRO A 171 10.80 -7.38 -1.95
C PRO A 171 9.89 -8.52 -1.51
N ASP A 172 9.77 -9.58 -2.30
CA ASP A 172 8.85 -10.66 -1.97
C ASP A 172 9.23 -11.33 -0.65
N GLY A 173 8.23 -11.55 0.22
CA GLY A 173 8.43 -12.05 1.58
C GLY A 173 8.61 -10.95 2.63
N PHE A 174 8.78 -9.69 2.23
CA PHE A 174 8.78 -8.56 3.17
C PHE A 174 7.36 -7.97 3.33
N ASP A 175 6.89 -7.92 4.58
CA ASP A 175 5.62 -7.29 4.95
C ASP A 175 5.84 -6.23 6.05
N PRO A 176 5.66 -4.93 5.76
CA PRO A 176 5.73 -3.88 6.78
C PRO A 176 4.77 -4.10 7.95
N ALA A 177 3.65 -4.81 7.74
CA ALA A 177 2.69 -5.08 8.80
C ALA A 177 3.27 -5.97 9.91
N SER A 178 4.30 -6.78 9.62
CA SER A 178 4.89 -7.72 10.58
C SER A 178 5.87 -7.05 11.56
N SER A 179 6.26 -5.80 11.31
CA SER A 179 7.26 -5.11 12.15
C SER A 179 6.67 -4.44 13.39
N TYR A 180 5.34 -4.35 13.52
CA TYR A 180 4.65 -3.70 14.64
C TYR A 180 3.15 -4.07 14.70
N ALA A 181 2.45 -3.64 15.75
CA ALA A 181 1.00 -3.84 15.85
C ALA A 181 0.22 -2.95 14.85
N SER A 182 -0.01 -3.47 13.64
CA SER A 182 -0.47 -2.73 12.46
C SER A 182 -1.98 -2.86 12.14
N ARG A 183 -2.78 -3.37 13.08
CA ARG A 183 -4.18 -3.76 12.83
C ARG A 183 -5.05 -2.60 12.31
N ASN A 184 -5.65 -2.77 11.13
CA ASN A 184 -6.45 -1.79 10.38
C ASN A 184 -5.66 -0.61 9.80
N HIS A 185 -4.33 -0.58 9.89
CA HIS A 185 -3.56 0.47 9.22
C HIS A 185 -3.52 0.17 7.72
N PRO A 186 -3.81 1.16 6.87
CA PRO A 186 -3.49 1.08 5.45
C PRO A 186 -2.03 0.75 5.21
N ARG A 187 -1.74 0.05 4.12
CA ARG A 187 -0.38 -0.39 3.74
C ARG A 187 0.61 0.78 3.66
N ALA A 188 0.19 1.93 3.13
CA ALA A 188 1.03 3.13 3.11
C ALA A 188 1.41 3.60 4.52
N LEU A 189 0.53 3.49 5.52
CA LEU A 189 0.87 3.85 6.91
C LEU A 189 1.80 2.83 7.56
N GLN A 190 1.67 1.55 7.21
CA GLN A 190 2.62 0.51 7.62
C GLN A 190 4.02 0.79 7.07
N MET A 191 4.10 1.14 5.77
CA MET A 191 5.34 1.57 5.12
C MET A 191 5.90 2.85 5.74
N THR A 192 5.05 3.81 6.14
CA THR A 192 5.48 5.04 6.84
C THR A 192 6.20 4.71 8.14
N VAL A 193 5.62 3.84 8.98
CA VAL A 193 6.22 3.47 10.27
C VAL A 193 7.57 2.80 10.05
N PHE A 194 7.65 1.84 9.13
CA PHE A 194 8.92 1.17 8.80
C PHE A 194 9.96 2.16 8.26
N GLY A 195 9.59 2.95 7.24
CA GLY A 195 10.51 3.82 6.53
C GLY A 195 11.04 4.97 7.38
N ALA A 196 10.22 5.55 8.24
CA ALA A 196 10.68 6.56 9.18
C ALA A 196 11.53 5.97 10.30
N SER A 197 11.21 4.77 10.79
CA SER A 197 12.06 4.07 11.76
C SER A 197 13.44 3.77 11.16
N ASP A 198 13.49 3.34 9.90
CA ASP A 198 14.73 3.13 9.16
C ASP A 198 15.55 4.44 9.04
N ALA A 199 14.87 5.55 8.70
CA ALA A 199 15.51 6.85 8.56
C ALA A 199 16.05 7.40 9.89
N ILE A 200 15.28 7.30 10.98
CA ILE A 200 15.70 7.78 12.30
C ILE A 200 16.85 6.94 12.84
N ASN A 201 16.77 5.61 12.73
CA ASN A 201 17.85 4.73 13.19
C ASN A 201 19.14 4.91 12.36
N SER A 202 19.03 5.35 11.10
CA SER A 202 20.20 5.67 10.27
C SER A 202 21.06 6.81 10.82
N LEU A 203 20.51 7.64 11.73
CA LEU A 203 21.26 8.71 12.40
C LEU A 203 22.37 8.18 13.32
N GLY A 204 22.28 6.90 13.74
CA GLY A 204 23.22 6.32 14.71
C GLY A 204 23.14 6.95 16.11
N MET A 205 22.05 7.67 16.40
CA MET A 205 21.78 8.33 17.66
C MET A 205 20.38 7.95 18.15
N ASP A 206 20.27 7.71 19.45
CA ASP A 206 18.97 7.53 20.09
C ASP A 206 18.11 8.79 19.92
N TRP A 207 16.88 8.61 19.43
CA TRP A 207 15.93 9.70 19.24
C TRP A 207 15.64 10.45 20.55
N GLU A 208 15.60 9.75 21.68
CA GLU A 208 15.40 10.37 22.99
C GLU A 208 16.49 11.38 23.34
N ARG A 209 17.73 11.07 22.98
CA ARG A 209 18.86 11.99 23.16
C ARG A 209 18.68 13.23 22.29
N ILE A 210 18.19 13.09 21.06
CA ILE A 210 17.93 14.22 20.17
C ILE A 210 16.84 15.12 20.73
N ARG A 211 15.74 14.53 21.24
CA ARG A 211 14.64 15.28 21.88
C ARG A 211 15.09 16.07 23.10
N GLY A 212 16.06 15.56 23.86
CA GLY A 212 16.65 16.28 25.00
C GLY A 212 17.50 17.51 24.61
N LEU A 213 17.91 17.62 23.34
CA LEU A 213 18.78 18.70 22.85
C LEU A 213 18.05 19.76 22.03
N VAL A 214 16.84 19.46 21.55
CA VAL A 214 16.08 20.33 20.64
C VAL A 214 14.67 20.53 21.20
N PRO A 215 14.22 21.78 21.42
CA PRO A 215 12.85 22.06 21.83
C PRO A 215 11.82 21.45 20.87
N ALA A 216 10.69 20.97 21.39
CA ALA A 216 9.70 20.25 20.60
C ALA A 216 9.12 21.10 19.44
N ASP A 217 8.93 22.40 19.65
CA ASP A 217 8.49 23.37 18.63
C ASP A 217 9.53 23.61 17.53
N LYS A 218 10.76 23.12 17.70
CA LYS A 218 11.85 23.18 16.71
C LYS A 218 11.96 21.91 15.87
N ILE A 219 11.05 20.97 16.01
CA ILE A 219 10.96 19.75 15.21
C ILE A 219 9.75 19.86 14.28
N SER A 220 9.92 19.59 12.99
CA SER A 220 8.83 19.56 12.01
C SER A 220 8.76 18.23 11.28
N VAL A 221 7.55 17.86 10.86
CA VAL A 221 7.31 16.68 10.03
C VAL A 221 6.49 17.09 8.81
N TYR A 222 7.04 16.82 7.63
CA TYR A 222 6.35 17.01 6.36
C TYR A 222 6.31 15.71 5.57
N ALA A 223 5.18 15.02 5.65
CA ALA A 223 5.00 13.71 5.02
C ALA A 223 3.56 13.51 4.54
N GLY A 224 3.34 12.56 3.64
CA GLY A 224 2.01 12.15 3.22
C GLY A 224 2.01 11.30 1.96
N SER A 225 0.83 11.05 1.44
CA SER A 225 0.57 10.38 0.18
C SER A 225 -0.08 11.35 -0.81
N CYS A 226 0.20 11.22 -2.09
CA CYS A 226 -0.49 11.98 -3.13
C CYS A 226 -1.96 11.53 -3.27
N LEU A 227 -2.20 10.23 -3.35
CA LEU A 227 -3.53 9.67 -3.65
C LEU A 227 -4.37 9.40 -2.40
N GLY A 228 -3.79 9.58 -1.21
CA GLY A 228 -4.39 9.07 0.02
C GLY A 228 -4.16 7.57 0.19
N GLN A 229 -4.83 6.98 1.18
CA GLN A 229 -4.75 5.54 1.43
C GLN A 229 -5.88 4.82 0.68
N LEU A 230 -5.59 4.36 -0.53
CA LEU A 230 -6.58 3.74 -1.44
C LEU A 230 -6.73 2.22 -1.29
N ASP A 231 -6.31 1.64 -0.17
CA ASP A 231 -6.64 0.25 0.14
C ASP A 231 -7.95 0.18 0.97
N TYR A 232 -8.41 -1.05 1.23
CA TYR A 232 -9.67 -1.28 1.92
C TYR A 232 -9.69 -0.74 3.38
N ASN A 233 -8.53 -0.59 4.02
CA ASN A 233 -8.44 -0.05 5.37
C ASN A 233 -8.53 1.48 5.40
N GLY A 234 -8.39 2.16 4.26
CA GLY A 234 -8.55 3.60 4.10
C GLY A 234 -9.77 3.97 3.25
N SER A 235 -9.53 4.88 2.31
CA SER A 235 -10.54 5.54 1.47
C SER A 235 -11.30 4.58 0.56
N SER A 236 -10.67 3.54 0.02
CA SER A 236 -11.40 2.58 -0.84
C SER A 236 -12.45 1.80 -0.06
N GLY A 237 -12.12 1.37 1.15
CA GLY A 237 -13.12 0.74 2.02
C GLY A 237 -14.26 1.69 2.39
N MET A 238 -13.96 2.97 2.65
CA MET A 238 -14.99 3.99 2.89
C MET A 238 -15.93 4.15 1.69
N LEU A 239 -15.38 4.25 0.48
CA LEU A 239 -16.14 4.50 -0.75
C LEU A 239 -16.93 3.27 -1.21
N GLN A 240 -16.38 2.07 -1.01
CA GLN A 240 -16.95 0.82 -1.54
C GLN A 240 -17.87 0.10 -0.57
N ALA A 241 -17.70 0.25 0.76
CA ALA A 241 -18.39 -0.60 1.72
C ALA A 241 -19.91 -0.65 1.52
N ARG A 242 -20.57 0.50 1.29
CA ARG A 242 -22.03 0.54 1.09
C ARG A 242 -22.46 -0.11 -0.23
N LEU A 243 -21.68 0.06 -1.29
CA LEU A 243 -21.93 -0.59 -2.58
C LEU A 243 -21.77 -2.12 -2.49
N LEU A 244 -20.93 -2.58 -1.57
CA LEU A 244 -20.69 -4.01 -1.28
C LEU A 244 -21.60 -4.55 -0.16
N GLY A 245 -22.64 -3.82 0.25
CA GLY A 245 -23.58 -4.26 1.30
C GLY A 245 -22.99 -4.28 2.72
N LYS A 246 -21.82 -3.67 2.93
CA LYS A 246 -21.13 -3.54 4.21
C LYS A 246 -21.36 -2.16 4.83
N LYS A 247 -20.94 -1.99 6.08
CA LYS A 247 -20.87 -0.69 6.76
C LYS A 247 -19.47 -0.12 6.64
N VAL A 248 -19.37 1.20 6.51
CA VAL A 248 -18.12 1.93 6.64
C VAL A 248 -17.63 1.80 8.09
N SER A 249 -16.35 1.49 8.27
CA SER A 249 -15.68 1.46 9.57
C SER A 249 -15.35 2.88 10.04
N SER A 250 -15.37 3.11 11.36
CA SER A 250 -14.98 4.40 11.95
C SER A 250 -13.52 4.80 11.68
N LYS A 251 -12.68 3.86 11.23
CA LYS A 251 -11.26 4.09 10.95
C LYS A 251 -10.95 4.43 9.49
N GLN A 252 -11.82 4.05 8.56
CA GLN A 252 -11.53 4.15 7.12
C GLN A 252 -11.40 5.60 6.64
N LEU A 253 -12.30 6.48 7.07
CA LEU A 253 -12.21 7.91 6.76
C LEU A 253 -10.93 8.55 7.36
N PRO A 254 -10.70 8.51 8.69
CA PRO A 254 -9.53 9.19 9.24
C PRO A 254 -8.22 8.58 8.73
N LEU A 255 -8.07 7.26 8.70
CA LEU A 255 -6.84 6.62 8.18
C LEU A 255 -6.69 6.74 6.65
N GLY A 256 -7.75 7.17 5.96
CA GLY A 256 -7.78 7.46 4.52
C GLY A 256 -7.17 8.81 4.13
N LEU A 257 -7.00 9.72 5.11
CA LEU A 257 -6.54 11.09 4.88
C LEU A 257 -5.07 11.11 4.44
N ASN A 258 -4.79 11.85 3.40
CA ASN A 258 -3.49 11.85 2.74
C ASN A 258 -2.33 12.41 3.58
N GLU A 259 -2.63 13.17 4.63
CA GLU A 259 -1.68 13.67 5.63
C GLU A 259 -1.35 12.65 6.74
N MET A 260 -2.09 11.53 6.84
CA MET A 260 -1.91 10.53 7.90
C MET A 260 -0.48 9.99 8.03
N PRO A 261 0.35 9.89 6.97
CA PRO A 261 1.76 9.60 7.16
C PRO A 261 2.48 10.60 8.08
N ALA A 262 2.24 11.91 7.98
CA ALA A 262 2.85 12.89 8.91
C ALA A 262 2.29 12.73 10.33
N ASP A 263 0.98 12.59 10.45
CA ASP A 263 0.31 12.47 11.75
C ASP A 263 0.73 11.21 12.51
N PHE A 264 0.88 10.09 11.80
CA PHE A 264 1.37 8.83 12.39
C PHE A 264 2.78 8.97 12.94
N LEU A 265 3.67 9.68 12.23
CA LEU A 265 5.03 9.91 12.71
C LEU A 265 5.02 10.75 13.98
N ASN A 266 4.25 11.84 14.00
CA ASN A 266 4.17 12.70 15.18
C ASN A 266 3.56 11.95 16.38
N ALA A 267 2.45 11.25 16.19
CA ALA A 267 1.71 10.61 17.26
C ALA A 267 2.38 9.34 17.81
N TYR A 268 2.95 8.50 16.95
CA TYR A 268 3.34 7.14 17.32
C TYR A 268 4.85 6.87 17.30
N LEU A 269 5.64 7.69 16.61
CA LEU A 269 7.08 7.45 16.47
C LEU A 269 7.92 8.51 17.17
N LEU A 270 7.62 9.78 16.94
CA LEU A 270 8.45 10.89 17.42
C LEU A 270 7.99 11.42 18.78
N GLY A 271 6.68 11.35 19.07
CA GLY A 271 6.06 12.03 20.20
C GLY A 271 6.28 13.54 20.14
N SER A 272 6.22 14.11 18.93
CA SER A 272 6.51 15.52 18.69
C SER A 272 5.24 16.37 18.80
N LEU A 273 5.36 17.54 19.44
CA LEU A 273 4.32 18.59 19.47
C LEU A 273 4.62 19.73 18.48
N GLY A 274 5.63 19.54 17.62
CA GLY A 274 6.05 20.54 16.64
C GLY A 274 5.18 20.58 15.39
N THR A 275 5.62 21.35 14.39
CA THR A 275 4.83 21.59 13.17
C THR A 275 4.66 20.31 12.35
N THR A 276 3.43 20.02 11.92
CA THR A 276 3.08 18.92 11.02
C THR A 276 2.47 19.47 9.74
N GLY A 277 2.63 18.76 8.63
CA GLY A 277 1.86 19.07 7.43
C GLY A 277 2.18 18.18 6.24
N HIS A 278 1.43 18.42 5.17
CA HIS A 278 1.58 17.71 3.91
C HIS A 278 1.35 18.67 2.74
N ASN A 279 2.32 18.76 1.83
CA ASN A 279 2.19 19.54 0.60
C ASN A 279 2.00 18.59 -0.59
N ASN A 280 0.76 18.44 -1.05
CA ASN A 280 0.46 17.58 -2.20
C ASN A 280 0.82 18.29 -3.52
N GLY A 281 1.72 17.68 -4.29
CA GLY A 281 2.21 18.17 -5.58
C GLY A 281 2.20 17.08 -6.65
N ALA A 282 1.20 16.17 -6.62
CA ALA A 282 1.16 14.99 -7.47
C ALA A 282 2.45 14.15 -7.35
N CYS A 283 3.04 13.72 -8.47
CA CYS A 283 4.32 12.98 -8.49
C CYS A 283 5.51 13.78 -7.90
N ALA A 284 5.40 15.11 -7.75
CA ALA A 284 6.44 15.95 -7.18
C ALA A 284 6.31 16.18 -5.65
N THR A 285 5.34 15.54 -4.98
CA THR A 285 4.99 15.74 -3.57
C THR A 285 6.20 15.73 -2.62
N PHE A 286 7.15 14.80 -2.79
CA PHE A 286 8.36 14.77 -1.96
C PHE A 286 9.13 16.09 -1.99
N LEU A 287 9.31 16.68 -3.18
CA LEU A 287 10.04 17.95 -3.34
C LEU A 287 9.28 19.13 -2.73
N TYR A 288 7.95 19.09 -2.71
CA TYR A 288 7.13 20.11 -2.07
C TYR A 288 7.26 20.05 -0.55
N ASN A 289 7.22 18.85 0.04
CA ASN A 289 7.52 18.64 1.46
C ASN A 289 8.94 19.07 1.81
N LEU A 290 9.93 18.70 0.98
CA LEU A 290 11.33 19.08 1.17
C LEU A 290 11.52 20.59 1.13
N ARG A 291 10.90 21.27 0.15
CA ARG A 291 10.94 22.73 0.04
C ARG A 291 10.41 23.41 1.29
N GLN A 292 9.34 22.90 1.88
CA GLN A 292 8.78 23.44 3.13
C GLN A 292 9.77 23.27 4.30
N GLY A 293 10.26 22.05 4.52
CA GLY A 293 11.26 21.79 5.58
C GLY A 293 12.55 22.60 5.43
N MET A 294 13.04 22.77 4.20
CA MET A 294 14.21 23.60 3.92
C MET A 294 13.97 25.07 4.31
N ARG A 295 12.80 25.64 3.96
CA ARG A 295 12.45 27.03 4.32
C ARG A 295 12.39 27.22 5.82
N ASP A 296 11.87 26.23 6.54
CA ASP A 296 11.71 26.29 7.99
C ASP A 296 13.05 26.19 8.74
N ILE A 297 13.99 25.39 8.23
CA ILE A 297 15.37 25.36 8.74
C ILE A 297 16.08 26.69 8.43
N GLN A 298 16.00 27.15 7.18
CA GLN A 298 16.69 28.37 6.72
C GLN A 298 16.25 29.62 7.48
N SER A 299 14.95 29.71 7.83
CA SER A 299 14.40 30.81 8.63
C SER A 299 14.78 30.76 10.10
N GLY A 300 15.29 29.62 10.59
CA GLY A 300 15.55 29.38 12.03
C GLY A 300 14.30 29.06 12.84
N SER A 301 13.13 28.93 12.18
CA SER A 301 11.90 28.49 12.84
C SER A 301 12.03 27.08 13.40
N HIS A 302 12.72 26.17 12.68
CA HIS A 302 12.94 24.79 13.07
C HIS A 302 14.42 24.41 12.98
N ARG A 303 14.81 23.35 13.70
CA ARG A 303 16.16 22.79 13.74
C ARG A 303 16.23 21.39 13.14
N ILE A 304 15.14 20.64 13.24
CA ILE A 304 14.99 19.30 12.67
C ILE A 304 13.72 19.30 11.82
N ALA A 305 13.83 18.74 10.62
CA ALA A 305 12.69 18.52 9.74
C ALA A 305 12.75 17.09 9.19
N ILE A 306 11.69 16.32 9.40
CA ILE A 306 11.54 14.95 8.88
C ILE A 306 10.67 15.03 7.64
N ILE A 307 11.24 14.67 6.50
CA ILE A 307 10.65 14.85 5.18
C ILE A 307 10.44 13.49 4.54
N GLY A 308 9.24 13.24 4.01
CA GLY A 308 9.00 12.01 3.29
C GLY A 308 7.70 11.98 2.51
N THR A 309 7.46 10.81 1.93
CA THR A 309 6.20 10.41 1.32
C THR A 309 6.03 8.92 1.50
N SER A 310 4.80 8.45 1.59
CA SER A 310 4.50 7.02 1.57
C SER A 310 3.28 6.77 0.69
N GLU A 311 3.45 5.99 -0.35
CA GLU A 311 2.41 5.68 -1.32
C GLU A 311 2.30 4.16 -1.48
N SER A 312 1.08 3.65 -1.45
CA SER A 312 0.79 2.24 -1.72
C SER A 312 -0.38 2.16 -2.69
N SER A 313 -0.04 2.25 -3.97
CA SER A 313 -0.99 2.36 -5.08
C SER A 313 -1.22 1.05 -5.83
N LEU A 314 -0.79 -0.07 -5.27
CA LEU A 314 -0.93 -1.40 -5.87
C LEU A 314 -2.34 -1.95 -5.61
N VAL A 315 -3.34 -1.25 -6.13
CA VAL A 315 -4.76 -1.62 -6.03
C VAL A 315 -5.43 -1.48 -7.41
N PRO A 316 -6.42 -2.33 -7.75
CA PRO A 316 -7.02 -2.36 -9.08
C PRO A 316 -7.55 -1.01 -9.57
N GLU A 317 -8.17 -0.23 -8.69
CA GLU A 317 -8.80 1.05 -9.03
C GLU A 317 -7.78 2.09 -9.50
N VAL A 318 -6.57 2.08 -8.94
CA VAL A 318 -5.49 2.98 -9.35
C VAL A 318 -4.92 2.54 -10.69
N PHE A 319 -4.77 1.23 -10.90
CA PHE A 319 -4.33 0.67 -12.17
C PHE A 319 -5.31 1.02 -13.29
N ASP A 320 -6.62 0.89 -13.05
CA ASP A 320 -7.65 1.28 -14.02
C ASP A 320 -7.59 2.76 -14.38
N ALA A 321 -7.47 3.62 -13.37
CA ALA A 321 -7.42 5.07 -13.58
C ALA A 321 -6.24 5.45 -14.47
N PHE A 322 -5.02 4.97 -14.14
CA PHE A 322 -3.84 5.30 -14.95
C PHE A 322 -3.80 4.57 -16.30
N THR A 323 -4.36 3.37 -16.41
CA THR A 323 -4.52 2.67 -17.70
C THR A 323 -5.46 3.46 -18.62
N THR A 324 -6.59 3.93 -18.09
CA THR A 324 -7.56 4.77 -18.84
C THR A 324 -6.92 6.07 -19.32
N MET A 325 -5.97 6.62 -18.56
CA MET A 325 -5.19 7.80 -18.95
C MET A 325 -4.11 7.51 -20.00
N GLY A 326 -3.83 6.24 -20.33
CA GLY A 326 -2.69 5.83 -21.15
C GLY A 326 -1.34 6.10 -20.46
N ALA A 327 -1.32 6.16 -19.13
CA ALA A 327 -0.14 6.55 -18.34
C ALA A 327 0.71 5.35 -17.87
N LEU A 328 0.21 4.12 -18.01
CA LEU A 328 0.94 2.89 -17.70
C LEU A 328 1.40 2.19 -18.97
N ALA A 329 2.52 1.48 -18.89
CA ALA A 329 2.96 0.57 -19.94
C ALA A 329 2.15 -0.73 -19.87
N SER A 330 1.24 -0.94 -20.83
CA SER A 330 0.46 -2.18 -20.93
C SER A 330 1.31 -3.35 -21.44
N ASP A 331 0.92 -4.57 -21.07
CA ASP A 331 1.61 -5.79 -21.50
C ASP A 331 1.68 -5.88 -23.03
N ALA A 332 0.59 -5.55 -23.73
CA ALA A 332 0.56 -5.50 -25.20
C ALA A 332 1.52 -4.46 -25.78
N SER A 333 1.67 -3.30 -25.13
CA SER A 333 2.62 -2.27 -25.58
C SER A 333 4.07 -2.70 -25.38
N LEU A 334 4.36 -3.42 -24.30
CA LEU A 334 5.69 -3.96 -24.00
C LEU A 334 6.06 -5.09 -24.99
N LEU A 335 5.16 -6.04 -25.23
CA LEU A 335 5.36 -7.10 -26.24
C LEU A 335 5.67 -6.51 -27.61
N LYS A 336 4.92 -5.48 -28.01
CA LYS A 336 5.14 -4.78 -29.28
C LYS A 336 6.51 -4.10 -29.37
N LEU A 337 7.04 -3.55 -28.26
CA LEU A 337 8.39 -2.98 -28.22
C LEU A 337 9.47 -4.04 -28.44
N ASP A 338 9.23 -5.27 -27.97
CA ASP A 338 10.13 -6.41 -28.13
C ASP A 338 9.92 -7.18 -29.46
N GLY A 339 8.99 -6.74 -30.31
CA GLY A 339 8.65 -7.42 -31.57
C GLY A 339 7.89 -8.74 -31.37
N LEU A 340 7.19 -8.87 -30.24
CA LEU A 340 6.35 -9.99 -29.88
C LEU A 340 4.86 -9.64 -30.08
N ASP A 341 4.05 -10.67 -30.32
CA ASP A 341 2.58 -10.60 -30.38
C ASP A 341 1.94 -10.81 -29.00
#